data_AF-A0A2N9HFY5-F1
#
_entry.id   AF-A0A2N9HFY5-F1
#
_cell.length_a   1.000
_cell.length_b   1.000
_cell.length_c   1.000
_cell.angle_alpha   90.00
_cell.angle_beta   90.00
_cell.angle_gamma   90.00
#
_symmetry.space_group_name_H-M   'P 1'
#
loop_
_entity.id
_entity.type
_entity.pdbx_description
1 polymer ?
#
loop_
_entity_poly.entity_id
_entity_poly.type
_entity_poly.pdbx_seq_one_letter_code
_entity_poly.pdbx_strand_id
1 'polypeptide(L)'
;MNEDEIVDMMEELGFQVDVATPNRMSNLEKFAEELNSCSVMVGAHGAGLTNAVFLPAGAVMVQVVPLGLDWASTNYFGGPASEMGLHYVEYKIEPEESSLFKEYGPDHPVIVDPKSIFLKGYDAARATYVDGQNMKINLVKFREILLKAMNVSWTLNCFGLV
;
A
#
# COMPACT_ATOMS: atom_id res chain seq x y z
N MET A 1 -4.92 -7.20 5.28
CA MET A 1 -3.55 -7.46 5.81
C MET A 1 -3.62 -7.76 7.31
N ASN A 2 -2.52 -7.78 8.06
CA ASN A 2 -2.53 -7.66 9.53
C ASN A 2 -2.71 -6.19 9.93
N GLU A 3 -3.91 -5.66 9.66
CA GLU A 3 -4.24 -4.23 9.68
C GLU A 3 -4.14 -3.63 11.08
N ASP A 4 -4.74 -4.31 12.06
CA ASP A 4 -4.73 -3.90 13.47
C ASP A 4 -3.29 -3.73 13.98
N GLU A 5 -2.39 -4.68 13.67
CA GLU A 5 -0.98 -4.63 14.07
C GLU A 5 -0.23 -3.44 13.43
N ILE A 6 -0.61 -3.06 12.20
CA ILE A 6 -0.01 -1.91 11.51
C ILE A 6 -0.53 -0.60 12.13
N VAL A 7 -1.82 -0.53 12.44
CA VAL A 7 -2.43 0.63 13.10
C VAL A 7 -1.79 0.85 14.48
N ASP A 8 -1.71 -0.19 15.31
CA ASP A 8 -1.09 -0.12 16.64
C ASP A 8 0.35 0.43 16.55
N MET A 9 1.15 -0.07 15.60
CA MET A 9 2.51 0.40 15.38
C MET A 9 2.58 1.88 14.94
N MET A 10 1.67 2.31 14.08
CA MET A 10 1.60 3.71 13.65
C MET A 10 1.25 4.62 14.83
N GLU A 11 0.28 4.23 15.66
CA GLU A 11 -0.06 4.98 16.87
C GLU A 11 1.11 5.05 17.86
N GLU A 12 1.86 3.95 18.06
CA GLU A 12 3.08 3.91 18.88
C GLU A 12 4.18 4.83 18.36
N LEU A 13 4.25 5.05 17.04
CA LEU A 13 5.18 5.98 16.41
C LEU A 13 4.74 7.45 16.53
N GLY A 14 3.53 7.69 17.06
CA GLY A 14 2.97 9.02 17.26
C GLY A 14 2.11 9.53 16.10
N PHE A 15 1.72 8.67 15.16
CA PHE A 15 0.71 9.04 14.18
C PHE A 15 -0.67 9.06 14.84
N GLN A 16 -1.47 10.08 14.55
CA GLN A 16 -2.92 9.96 14.67
C GLN A 16 -3.39 9.10 13.50
N VAL A 17 -4.10 8.00 13.71
CA VAL A 17 -4.49 7.08 12.63
C VAL A 17 -5.99 7.13 12.37
N ASP A 18 -6.34 7.35 11.10
CA ASP A 18 -7.70 7.27 10.59
C ASP A 18 -7.80 6.09 9.62
N VAL A 19 -8.61 5.09 9.96
CA VAL A 19 -8.85 3.92 9.10
C VAL A 19 -10.00 4.19 8.15
N ALA A 20 -9.74 4.03 6.85
CA ALA A 20 -10.72 4.19 5.79
C ALA A 20 -11.59 2.93 5.62
N THR A 21 -12.77 2.92 6.23
CA THR A 21 -13.74 1.84 6.05
C THR A 21 -14.64 2.09 4.83
N PRO A 22 -15.26 1.05 4.23
CA PRO A 22 -16.19 1.23 3.11
C PRO A 22 -17.30 2.25 3.38
N ASN A 23 -17.82 2.30 4.62
CA ASN A 23 -18.83 3.28 5.01
C ASN A 23 -18.28 4.71 5.02
N ARG A 24 -17.04 4.94 5.48
CA ARG A 24 -16.40 6.27 5.42
C ARG A 24 -16.14 6.70 3.98
N MET A 25 -15.65 5.79 3.16
CA MET A 25 -15.37 6.06 1.74
C MET A 25 -16.65 6.32 0.90
N SER A 26 -17.83 5.95 1.40
CA SER A 26 -19.09 6.13 0.67
C SER A 26 -19.52 7.60 0.52
N ASN A 27 -19.06 8.49 1.42
CA ASN A 27 -19.28 9.92 1.32
C ASN A 27 -18.02 10.63 0.82
N LEU A 28 -17.95 10.85 -0.49
CA LEU A 28 -16.77 11.41 -1.16
C LEU A 28 -16.39 12.79 -0.63
N GLU A 29 -17.35 13.67 -0.34
CA GLU A 29 -17.08 15.03 0.15
C GLU A 29 -16.36 15.00 1.49
N LYS A 30 -16.93 14.27 2.46
CA LYS A 30 -16.32 14.12 3.79
C LYS A 30 -14.96 13.42 3.72
N PHE A 31 -14.86 12.40 2.90
CA PHE A 31 -13.62 11.64 2.78
C PHE A 31 -12.51 12.47 2.11
N ALA A 32 -12.84 13.31 1.12
CA ALA A 32 -11.90 14.25 0.53
C ALA A 32 -11.44 15.33 1.53
N GLU A 33 -12.34 15.86 2.36
CA GLU A 33 -11.99 16.80 3.43
C GLU A 33 -11.05 16.16 4.45
N GLU A 34 -11.31 14.92 4.87
CA GLU A 34 -10.44 14.14 5.74
C GLU A 34 -9.05 13.97 5.12
N LEU A 35 -8.97 13.48 3.88
CA LEU A 35 -7.70 13.28 3.15
C LEU A 35 -6.91 14.57 2.95
N ASN A 36 -7.57 15.69 2.69
CA ASN A 36 -6.90 16.98 2.51
C ASN A 36 -6.24 17.48 3.82
N SER A 37 -6.60 16.93 4.97
CA SER A 37 -5.96 17.21 6.26
C SER A 37 -4.82 16.24 6.62
N CYS A 38 -4.61 15.20 5.81
CA CYS A 38 -3.66 14.12 6.04
C CYS A 38 -2.28 14.44 5.46
N SER A 39 -1.23 14.03 6.15
CA SER A 39 0.15 14.22 5.69
C SER A 39 0.80 12.94 5.17
N VAL A 40 0.27 11.77 5.53
CA VAL A 40 0.78 10.46 5.10
C VAL A 40 -0.39 9.53 4.80
N MET A 41 -0.45 8.93 3.62
CA MET A 41 -1.42 7.92 3.25
C MET A 41 -0.75 6.57 3.04
N VAL A 42 -1.08 5.58 3.86
CA VAL A 42 -0.66 4.19 3.69
C VAL A 42 -1.74 3.41 2.94
N GLY A 43 -1.40 2.44 2.10
CA GLY A 43 -2.37 1.48 1.58
C GLY A 43 -1.77 0.41 0.67
N ALA A 44 -2.43 -0.73 0.55
CA ALA A 44 -2.04 -1.76 -0.41
C ALA A 44 -2.38 -1.36 -1.85
N HIS A 45 -1.62 -1.91 -2.81
CA HIS A 45 -2.01 -1.84 -4.21
C HIS A 45 -3.46 -2.30 -4.38
N GLY A 46 -4.30 -1.44 -4.97
CA GLY A 46 -5.72 -1.73 -5.20
C GLY A 46 -6.66 -1.35 -4.05
N ALA A 47 -6.15 -0.94 -2.88
CA ALA A 47 -6.96 -0.53 -1.72
C ALA A 47 -7.57 0.88 -1.84
N GLY A 48 -7.94 1.32 -3.05
CA GLY A 48 -8.46 2.67 -3.26
C GLY A 48 -7.40 3.78 -3.21
N LEU A 49 -6.14 3.46 -3.51
CA LEU A 49 -5.02 4.41 -3.53
C LEU A 49 -5.20 5.60 -4.48
N THR A 50 -6.14 5.53 -5.44
CA THR A 50 -6.50 6.66 -6.31
C THR A 50 -7.04 7.86 -5.53
N ASN A 51 -7.52 7.67 -4.30
CA ASN A 51 -7.96 8.76 -3.43
C ASN A 51 -6.80 9.66 -2.97
N ALA A 52 -5.53 9.29 -3.23
CA ALA A 52 -4.37 10.16 -3.04
C ALA A 52 -4.48 11.52 -3.76
N VAL A 53 -5.35 11.64 -4.78
CA VAL A 53 -5.66 12.92 -5.45
C VAL A 53 -6.18 14.00 -4.49
N PHE A 54 -6.75 13.61 -3.34
CA PHE A 54 -7.25 14.55 -2.33
C PHE A 54 -6.19 14.93 -1.29
N LEU A 55 -5.00 14.33 -1.33
CA LEU A 55 -3.91 14.70 -0.43
C LEU A 55 -3.34 16.08 -0.82
N PRO A 56 -2.88 16.87 0.15
CA PRO A 56 -2.17 18.10 -0.14
C PRO A 56 -0.80 17.80 -0.78
N ALA A 57 -0.33 18.71 -1.64
CA ALA A 57 1.01 18.62 -2.22
C ALA A 57 2.08 18.53 -1.12
N GLY A 58 3.08 17.67 -1.31
CA GLY A 58 4.10 17.37 -0.32
C GLY A 58 3.69 16.34 0.74
N ALA A 59 2.45 15.81 0.71
CA ALA A 59 2.09 14.65 1.51
C ALA A 59 2.81 13.38 1.01
N VAL A 60 2.92 12.38 1.89
CA VAL A 60 3.57 11.11 1.60
C VAL A 60 2.53 10.06 1.25
N MET A 61 2.77 9.26 0.21
CA MET A 61 1.95 8.10 -0.14
C MET A 61 2.81 6.84 -0.02
N VAL A 62 2.51 5.99 0.96
CA VAL A 62 3.16 4.70 1.19
C VAL A 62 2.31 3.60 0.56
N GLN A 63 2.83 2.97 -0.49
CA GLN A 63 2.17 1.85 -1.14
C GLN A 63 2.78 0.51 -0.71
N VAL A 64 1.97 -0.40 -0.18
CA VAL A 64 2.32 -1.81 -0.04
C VAL A 64 2.15 -2.49 -1.40
N VAL A 65 3.25 -3.02 -1.94
CA VAL A 65 3.33 -3.63 -3.27
C VAL A 65 3.33 -5.16 -3.13
N PRO A 66 2.26 -5.85 -3.57
CA PRO A 66 2.20 -7.31 -3.54
C PRO A 66 3.12 -7.96 -4.58
N LEU A 67 3.38 -9.27 -4.44
CA LEU A 67 4.18 -10.01 -5.42
C LEU A 67 3.61 -9.88 -6.84
N GLY A 68 4.49 -9.75 -7.82
CA GLY A 68 4.14 -9.70 -9.24
C GLY A 68 3.52 -8.37 -9.70
N LEU A 69 3.29 -7.40 -8.81
CA LEU A 69 2.62 -6.14 -9.14
C LEU A 69 3.55 -4.91 -9.14
N ASP A 70 4.87 -5.10 -9.21
CA ASP A 70 5.86 -4.00 -9.26
C ASP A 70 5.54 -2.99 -10.36
N TRP A 71 5.46 -3.46 -11.60
CA TRP A 71 5.24 -2.58 -12.75
C TRP A 71 3.89 -1.87 -12.64
N ALA A 72 2.84 -2.58 -12.23
CA ALA A 72 1.51 -2.00 -12.05
C ALA A 72 1.51 -0.93 -10.95
N SER A 73 2.19 -1.17 -9.82
CA SER A 73 2.29 -0.21 -8.72
C SER A 73 2.99 1.08 -9.15
N THR A 74 4.15 0.95 -9.80
CA THR A 74 4.89 2.11 -10.29
C THR A 74 4.11 2.92 -11.32
N ASN A 75 3.45 2.27 -12.29
CA ASN A 75 2.78 2.99 -13.39
C ASN A 75 1.38 3.51 -13.02
N TYR A 76 0.65 2.82 -12.14
CA TYR A 76 -0.70 3.24 -11.76
C TYR A 76 -0.70 4.24 -10.60
N PHE A 77 0.33 4.23 -9.75
CA PHE A 77 0.37 5.05 -8.56
C PHE A 77 1.67 5.83 -8.41
N GLY A 78 2.83 5.18 -8.49
CA GLY A 78 4.11 5.86 -8.21
C GLY A 78 4.42 7.07 -9.11
N GLY A 79 4.30 6.89 -10.42
CA GLY A 79 4.43 7.98 -11.40
C GLY A 79 3.40 9.09 -11.16
N PRO A 80 2.08 8.77 -11.21
CA PRO A 80 1.02 9.74 -10.95
C PRO A 80 1.15 10.49 -9.62
N ALA A 81 1.48 9.80 -8.51
CA ALA A 81 1.69 10.42 -7.21
C ALA A 81 2.83 11.45 -7.25
N SER A 82 3.94 11.12 -7.91
CA SER A 82 5.06 12.04 -8.10
C SER A 82 4.66 13.27 -8.93
N GLU A 83 3.88 13.09 -9.99
CA GLU A 83 3.37 14.19 -10.83
C GLU A 83 2.38 15.10 -10.08
N MET A 84 1.62 14.55 -9.13
CA MET A 84 0.76 15.30 -8.21
C MET A 84 1.54 16.04 -7.10
N GLY A 85 2.87 15.90 -7.06
CA GLY A 85 3.71 16.53 -6.04
C GLY A 85 3.69 15.80 -4.70
N LEU A 86 3.32 14.52 -4.66
CA LEU A 86 3.40 13.68 -3.47
C LEU A 86 4.77 13.00 -3.36
N HIS A 87 5.17 12.71 -2.12
CA HIS A 87 6.31 11.85 -1.85
C HIS A 87 5.88 10.39 -1.87
N TYR A 88 6.17 9.68 -2.95
CA TYR A 88 5.82 8.27 -3.10
C TYR A 88 6.88 7.36 -2.47
N VAL A 89 6.43 6.38 -1.67
CA VAL A 89 7.27 5.40 -0.97
C VAL A 89 6.69 4.01 -1.16
N GLU A 90 7.54 3.04 -1.54
CA GLU A 90 7.13 1.64 -1.73
C GLU A 90 7.56 0.78 -0.54
N TYR A 91 6.63 -0.04 -0.04
CA TYR A 91 6.94 -1.23 0.73
C TYR A 91 6.67 -2.45 -0.14
N LYS A 92 7.73 -2.99 -0.75
CA LYS A 92 7.64 -4.26 -1.48
C LYS A 92 7.71 -5.41 -0.49
N ILE A 93 6.69 -6.26 -0.52
CA ILE A 93 6.66 -7.44 0.35
C ILE A 93 7.76 -8.43 -0.07
N GLU A 94 8.31 -9.13 0.90
CA GLU A 94 9.08 -10.35 0.63
C GLU A 94 8.12 -11.52 0.34
N PRO A 95 8.56 -12.57 -0.37
CA PRO A 95 7.74 -13.73 -0.64
C PRO A 95 7.09 -14.33 0.61
N GLU A 96 7.81 -14.42 1.72
CA GLU A 96 7.35 -15.00 2.99
C GLU A 96 6.19 -14.23 3.63
N GLU A 97 5.99 -12.96 3.26
CA GLU A 97 4.87 -12.14 3.69
C GLU A 97 3.58 -12.43 2.91
N SER A 98 3.68 -13.16 1.79
CA SER A 98 2.55 -13.56 0.94
C SER A 98 2.02 -14.95 1.29
N SER A 99 0.70 -15.13 1.27
CA SER A 99 0.06 -16.45 1.35
C SER A 99 0.51 -17.40 0.23
N LEU A 100 0.87 -16.86 -0.94
CA LEU A 100 1.31 -17.63 -2.10
C LEU A 100 2.58 -18.44 -1.81
N PHE A 101 3.46 -17.94 -0.94
CA PHE A 101 4.70 -18.63 -0.63
C PHE A 101 4.46 -19.96 0.08
N LYS A 102 3.51 -20.00 1.02
CA LYS A 102 3.10 -21.24 1.69
C LYS A 102 2.31 -22.17 0.77
N GLU A 103 1.49 -21.60 -0.11
CA GLU A 103 0.63 -22.36 -1.01
C GLU A 103 1.42 -23.08 -2.11
N TYR A 104 2.37 -22.39 -2.74
CA TYR A 104 3.10 -22.89 -3.89
C TYR A 104 4.51 -23.40 -3.57
N GLY A 105 5.12 -22.92 -2.47
CA GLY A 105 6.50 -23.19 -2.12
C GLY A 105 7.51 -22.22 -2.77
N PRO A 106 8.74 -22.15 -2.24
CA PRO A 106 9.72 -21.13 -2.58
C PRO A 106 10.20 -21.17 -4.03
N ASP A 107 10.28 -22.37 -4.64
CA ASP A 107 10.83 -22.54 -6.00
C ASP A 107 9.77 -22.47 -7.10
N HIS A 108 8.49 -22.31 -6.74
CA HIS A 108 7.41 -22.30 -7.72
C HIS A 108 7.45 -21.02 -8.58
N PRO A 109 7.14 -21.08 -9.89
CA PRO A 109 7.19 -19.90 -10.76
C PRO A 109 6.34 -18.70 -10.30
N VAL A 110 5.27 -18.94 -9.55
CA VAL A 110 4.48 -17.85 -8.92
C VAL A 110 5.34 -16.96 -8.02
N ILE A 111 6.38 -17.52 -7.40
CA ILE A 111 7.31 -16.81 -6.52
C ILE A 111 8.54 -16.32 -7.29
N VAL A 112 9.24 -17.23 -8.00
CA VAL A 112 10.56 -16.93 -8.58
C VAL A 112 10.52 -16.38 -10.01
N ASP A 113 9.42 -16.59 -10.74
CA ASP A 113 9.26 -16.08 -12.10
C ASP A 113 7.82 -15.57 -12.37
N PRO A 114 7.39 -14.47 -11.72
CA PRO A 114 6.06 -13.92 -11.92
C PRO A 114 5.75 -13.60 -13.38
N LYS A 115 6.75 -13.25 -14.18
CA LYS A 115 6.59 -12.96 -15.62
C LYS A 115 6.00 -14.15 -16.37
N SER A 116 6.40 -15.38 -16.02
CA SER A 116 5.82 -16.59 -16.61
C SER A 116 4.31 -16.73 -16.37
N ILE A 117 3.79 -16.19 -15.26
CA ILE A 117 2.36 -16.19 -14.96
C ILE A 117 1.65 -15.14 -15.81
N PHE A 118 2.24 -13.94 -15.96
CA PHE A 118 1.71 -12.90 -16.87
C PHE A 118 1.68 -13.34 -18.34
N LEU A 119 2.64 -14.17 -18.78
CA LEU A 119 2.65 -14.74 -20.14
C LEU A 119 1.46 -15.68 -20.40
N LYS A 120 0.81 -16.20 -19.36
CA LYS A 120 -0.42 -17.00 -19.48
C LYS A 120 -1.68 -16.14 -19.67
N GLY A 121 -1.53 -14.82 -19.65
CA GLY A 121 -2.60 -13.85 -19.86
C GLY A 121 -3.02 -13.12 -18.58
N TYR A 122 -3.75 -12.02 -18.78
CA TYR A 122 -4.20 -11.14 -17.70
C TYR A 122 -5.03 -11.87 -16.64
N ASP A 123 -5.97 -12.74 -17.05
CA ASP A 123 -6.86 -13.44 -16.11
C ASP A 123 -6.08 -14.34 -15.15
N ALA A 124 -5.03 -15.02 -15.64
CA ALA A 124 -4.17 -15.87 -14.80
C ALA A 124 -3.37 -15.03 -13.80
N ALA A 125 -2.79 -13.91 -14.25
CA ALA A 125 -2.04 -13.02 -13.37
C ALA A 125 -2.92 -12.35 -12.32
N ARG A 126 -4.12 -11.89 -12.72
CA ARG A 126 -5.11 -11.30 -11.82
C ARG A 126 -5.54 -12.31 -10.75
N ALA A 127 -5.96 -13.51 -11.17
CA ALA A 127 -6.39 -14.55 -10.25
C ALA A 127 -5.30 -14.91 -9.23
N THR A 128 -4.02 -14.84 -9.63
CA THR A 128 -2.88 -15.17 -8.76
C THR A 128 -2.48 -14.02 -7.84
N TYR A 129 -2.15 -12.85 -8.40
CA TYR A 129 -1.46 -11.79 -7.67
C TYR A 129 -2.37 -10.70 -7.12
N VAL A 130 -3.57 -10.55 -7.71
CA VAL A 130 -4.55 -9.52 -7.30
C VAL A 130 -5.60 -10.16 -6.40
N ASP A 131 -6.27 -11.21 -6.87
CA ASP A 131 -7.41 -11.80 -6.16
C ASP A 131 -6.99 -12.94 -5.21
N GLY A 132 -5.88 -13.64 -5.50
CA GLY A 132 -5.46 -14.86 -4.80
C GLY A 132 -4.43 -14.68 -3.69
N GLN A 133 -4.03 -13.45 -3.39
CA GLN A 133 -2.92 -13.17 -2.47
C GLN A 133 -3.41 -12.42 -1.23
N ASN A 134 -3.12 -12.99 -0.07
CA ASN A 134 -3.18 -12.29 1.21
C ASN A 134 -1.77 -11.97 1.68
N MET A 135 -1.62 -10.87 2.42
CA MET A 135 -0.32 -10.42 2.92
C MET A 135 -0.34 -10.28 4.45
N LYS A 136 0.74 -10.74 5.09
CA LYS A 136 1.07 -10.45 6.49
C LYS A 136 2.38 -9.67 6.53
N ILE A 137 2.26 -8.38 6.81
CA ILE A 137 3.35 -7.41 6.76
C ILE A 137 4.31 -7.62 7.92
N ASN A 138 5.59 -7.62 7.61
CA ASN A 138 6.68 -7.58 8.57
C ASN A 138 6.77 -6.19 9.22
N LEU A 139 6.26 -6.10 10.45
CA LEU A 139 6.19 -4.83 11.18
C LEU A 139 7.57 -4.19 11.42
N VAL A 140 8.64 -4.96 11.57
CA VAL A 140 9.99 -4.41 11.79
C VAL A 140 10.47 -3.65 10.56
N LYS A 141 10.34 -4.27 9.38
CA LYS A 141 10.70 -3.64 8.10
C LYS A 141 9.75 -2.48 7.77
N PHE A 142 8.46 -2.66 8.06
CA PHE A 142 7.45 -1.63 7.80
C PHE A 142 7.67 -0.38 8.68
N ARG A 143 8.08 -0.55 9.93
CA ARG A 143 8.46 0.55 10.83
C ARG A 143 9.53 1.46 10.22
N GLU A 144 10.53 0.89 9.56
CA GLU A 144 11.57 1.67 8.90
C GLU A 144 11.04 2.53 7.74
N ILE A 145 10.02 2.04 7.02
CA ILE A 145 9.33 2.80 5.98
C ILE A 145 8.54 3.96 6.58
N LEU A 146 7.81 3.71 7.67
CA LEU A 146 7.04 4.74 8.36
C LEU A 146 7.95 5.86 8.91
N LEU A 147 9.09 5.50 9.50
CA LEU A 147 10.07 6.48 9.97
C LEU A 147 10.65 7.33 8.83
N LYS A 148 10.86 6.75 7.64
CA LYS A 148 11.26 7.51 6.45
C LYS A 148 10.16 8.47 6.01
N ALA A 149 8.90 8.02 6.02
CA ALA A 149 7.75 8.87 5.71
C ALA A 149 7.62 10.06 6.68
N MET A 150 7.85 9.84 7.99
CA MET A 150 7.83 10.91 9.00
C MET A 150 8.87 11.99 8.74
N ASN A 151 10.08 11.63 8.29
CA ASN A 151 11.16 12.60 8.06
C ASN A 151 10.92 13.54 6.88
N VAL A 152 9.99 13.20 6.00
CA VAL A 152 9.65 14.00 4.80
C VAL A 152 8.38 14.82 5.02
N SER A 153 7.56 14.45 6.01
CA SER A 153 6.34 15.18 6.36
C SER A 153 6.61 16.35 7.33
N TRP A 154 5.98 17.50 7.08
CA TRP A 154 6.09 18.70 7.90
C TRP A 154 5.18 18.67 9.16
N THR A 155 4.29 17.67 9.26
CA THR A 155 3.34 17.43 10.36
C THR A 155 3.04 15.93 10.54
N LEU A 156 2.80 15.46 11.77
CA LEU A 156 2.51 14.05 12.09
C LEU A 156 1.00 13.75 12.12
N ASN A 157 0.24 14.21 11.12
CA ASN A 157 -1.21 13.98 11.07
C ASN A 157 -1.58 12.93 10.00
N CYS A 158 -2.39 11.95 10.42
CA CYS A 158 -3.23 10.98 9.68
C CYS A 158 -2.73 10.42 8.34
N PHE A 159 -2.74 9.07 8.22
CA PHE A 159 -3.74 8.30 7.45
C PHE A 159 -3.27 6.89 7.02
N GLY A 160 -4.16 5.90 7.17
CA GLY A 160 -4.01 4.54 6.64
C GLY A 160 -5.28 4.10 5.92
N LEU A 161 -5.22 3.98 4.60
CA LEU A 161 -6.05 2.99 3.91
C LEU A 161 -5.45 1.63 4.20
N VAL A 162 -6.33 0.67 4.41
CA VAL A 162 -5.91 -0.73 4.39
C VAL A 162 -6.46 -1.37 3.14
#